data_AF-A0A6S6TSB8-F1
#
_entry.id   AF-A0A6S6TSB8-F1
#
_cell.length_a   1.000
_cell.length_b   1.000
_cell.length_c   1.000
_cell.angle_alpha   90.00
_cell.angle_beta   90.00
_cell.angle_gamma   90.00
#
_symmetry.space_group_name_H-M   'P 1'
#
loop_
_entity.id
_entity.type
_entity.pdbx_description
1 polymer ?
#
loop_
_entity_poly.entity_id
_entity_poly.type
_entity_poly.pdbx_seq_one_letter_code
_entity_poly.pdbx_strand_id
1 'polypeptide(L)'
;MADGTLIALISLAVTFLFIIGVPIFLVIGFWVAGVSLVIDVTLANLGVTLFEGLSFFGLLALPLFIMTGDLINAAGIAKRLSDFAYSCLGFVRGGLGM
;
A
#
# COMPACT_ATOMS: atom_id res chain seq x y z
N MET A 1 -26.19 -16.26 11.10
CA MET A 1 -24.92 -16.76 11.69
C MET A 1 -24.01 -17.40 10.64
N ALA A 2 -24.55 -18.11 9.65
CA ALA A 2 -23.76 -18.74 8.57
C ALA A 2 -23.03 -17.73 7.66
N ASP A 3 -23.64 -16.58 7.36
CA ASP A 3 -23.04 -15.59 6.44
C ASP A 3 -21.77 -14.97 7.03
N GLY A 4 -21.78 -14.66 8.33
CA GLY A 4 -20.60 -14.16 9.04
C GLY A 4 -19.45 -15.16 9.05
N THR A 5 -19.74 -16.46 9.20
CA THR A 5 -18.71 -17.51 9.11
C THR A 5 -18.13 -17.65 7.70
N LEU A 6 -18.95 -17.51 6.65
CA LEU A 6 -18.49 -17.57 5.27
C LEU A 6 -17.59 -16.37 4.91
N ILE A 7 -17.97 -15.16 5.33
CA ILE A 7 -17.18 -13.95 5.13
C ILE A 7 -15.83 -14.06 5.85
N ALA A 8 -15.81 -14.63 7.06
CA ALA A 8 -14.57 -14.88 7.81
C ALA A 8 -13.65 -15.86 7.08
N LEU A 9 -14.19 -16.96 6.54
CA LEU A 9 -13.41 -17.93 5.76
C LEU A 9 -12.85 -17.31 4.47
N ILE A 10 -13.64 -16.52 3.75
CA ILE A 10 -13.20 -15.81 2.54
C ILE A 10 -12.07 -14.82 2.89
N SER A 11 -12.22 -14.06 3.97
CA SER A 11 -11.21 -13.11 4.43
C SER A 11 -9.90 -13.80 4.82
N LEU A 12 -9.98 -14.95 5.49
CA LEU A 12 -8.80 -15.74 5.86
C LEU A 12 -8.11 -16.36 4.64
N ALA A 13 -8.87 -16.89 3.69
CA ALA A 13 -8.33 -17.40 2.43
C ALA A 13 -7.59 -16.31 1.65
N VAL A 14 -8.21 -15.15 1.47
CA VAL A 14 -7.62 -14.03 0.72
C VAL A 14 -6.36 -13.47 1.42
N THR A 15 -6.35 -13.45 2.75
CA THR A 15 -5.15 -13.07 3.52
C THR A 15 -4.00 -14.06 3.29
N PHE A 16 -4.31 -15.36 3.17
CA PHE A 16 -3.31 -16.36 2.82
C PHE A 16 -2.74 -16.15 1.40
N LEU A 17 -3.59 -15.80 0.41
CA LEU A 17 -3.12 -15.41 -0.92
C LEU A 17 -2.17 -14.19 -0.86
N PHE A 18 -2.49 -13.20 -0.03
CA PHE A 18 -1.61 -12.04 0.17
C PHE A 18 -0.24 -12.42 0.76
N ILE A 19 -0.20 -13.33 1.74
CA ILE A 19 1.05 -13.80 2.36
C ILE A 19 1.94 -14.54 1.35
N ILE A 20 1.36 -15.26 0.38
CA ILE A 20 2.10 -15.95 -0.69
C ILE A 20 2.67 -14.97 -1.73
N GLY A 21 2.37 -13.67 -1.62
CA GLY A 21 2.89 -12.63 -2.51
C GLY A 21 2.01 -12.36 -3.73
N VAL A 22 0.72 -12.73 -3.67
CA VAL A 22 -0.23 -12.39 -4.73
C VAL A 22 -0.43 -10.87 -4.76
N PRO A 23 -0.43 -10.24 -5.95
CA PRO A 23 -0.67 -8.82 -6.08
C PRO A 23 -1.95 -8.34 -5.39
N ILE A 24 -1.86 -7.24 -4.64
CA ILE A 24 -2.92 -6.76 -3.76
C ILE A 24 -4.24 -6.45 -4.49
N PHE A 25 -4.19 -6.03 -5.76
CA PHE A 25 -5.41 -5.78 -6.54
C PHE A 25 -6.22 -7.07 -6.79
N LEU A 26 -5.55 -8.21 -6.97
CA LEU A 26 -6.21 -9.52 -7.12
C LEU A 26 -6.80 -9.99 -5.79
N VAL A 27 -6.07 -9.77 -4.70
CA VAL A 27 -6.52 -10.05 -3.33
C VAL A 27 -7.84 -9.33 -3.05
N ILE A 28 -7.91 -8.01 -3.33
CA ILE A 28 -9.14 -7.22 -3.20
C ILE A 28 -10.22 -7.74 -4.17
N GLY A 29 -9.86 -8.06 -5.41
CA GLY A 29 -10.74 -8.70 -6.43
C GLY A 29 -11.49 -9.92 -5.93
N PHE A 30 -10.74 -10.91 -5.44
CA PHE A 30 -11.30 -12.16 -4.95
C PHE A 30 -12.13 -11.97 -3.68
N TRP A 31 -11.73 -11.05 -2.81
CA TRP A 31 -12.51 -10.75 -1.61
C TRP A 31 -13.87 -10.13 -1.95
N VAL A 32 -13.89 -9.09 -2.78
CA VAL A 32 -15.14 -8.41 -3.17
C VAL A 32 -16.05 -9.39 -3.93
N ALA A 33 -15.52 -10.15 -4.89
CA ALA A 33 -16.30 -11.16 -5.61
C ALA A 33 -16.87 -12.24 -4.69
N GLY A 34 -16.06 -12.75 -3.75
CA GLY A 34 -16.48 -13.78 -2.80
C GLY A 34 -17.55 -13.28 -1.82
N VAL A 35 -17.38 -12.08 -1.28
CA VAL A 35 -18.34 -11.48 -0.34
C VAL A 35 -19.64 -11.13 -1.05
N SER A 36 -19.60 -10.53 -2.25
CA SER A 36 -20.79 -10.18 -3.02
C SER A 36 -21.72 -11.37 -3.29
N LEU A 37 -21.17 -12.57 -3.48
CA LEU A 37 -21.94 -13.81 -3.63
C LEU A 37 -22.62 -14.27 -2.34
N VAL A 38 -22.06 -13.94 -1.17
CA VAL A 38 -22.63 -14.30 0.14
C VAL A 38 -23.74 -13.33 0.55
N ILE A 39 -23.64 -12.06 0.15
CA ILE A 39 -24.61 -11.00 0.50
C ILE A 39 -25.64 -10.71 -0.60
N ASP A 40 -25.68 -11.53 -1.67
CA ASP A 40 -26.56 -11.38 -2.84
C ASP A 40 -26.52 -9.98 -3.49
N VAL A 41 -25.37 -9.31 -3.44
CA VAL A 41 -25.15 -8.03 -4.11
C VAL A 41 -24.81 -8.28 -5.57
N THR A 42 -25.44 -7.52 -6.46
CA THR A 42 -25.18 -7.62 -7.90
C THR A 42 -23.70 -7.48 -8.22
N LEU A 43 -23.18 -8.41 -9.02
CA LEU A 43 -21.79 -8.36 -9.49
C LEU A 43 -21.53 -7.14 -10.38
N ALA A 44 -22.57 -6.45 -10.85
CA ALA A 44 -22.42 -5.19 -11.56
C ALA A 44 -21.73 -4.10 -10.70
N ASN A 45 -21.84 -4.17 -9.36
CA ASN A 45 -21.20 -3.22 -8.46
C ASN A 45 -19.72 -3.56 -8.17
N LEU A 46 -19.22 -4.72 -8.62
CA LEU A 46 -17.83 -5.14 -8.36
C LEU A 46 -16.82 -4.10 -8.85
N GLY A 47 -17.04 -3.53 -10.03
CA GLY A 47 -16.13 -2.54 -10.61
C GLY A 47 -15.99 -1.29 -9.74
N VAL A 48 -17.10 -0.79 -9.17
CA VAL A 48 -17.12 0.38 -8.29
C VAL A 48 -16.41 0.07 -6.98
N THR A 49 -16.77 -1.04 -6.32
CA THR A 49 -16.16 -1.43 -5.04
C THR A 49 -14.68 -1.75 -5.17
N LEU A 50 -14.25 -2.36 -6.29
CA LEU A 50 -12.84 -2.59 -6.58
C LEU A 50 -12.07 -1.28 -6.78
N PHE A 51 -12.66 -0.35 -7.54
CA PHE A 51 -12.05 0.96 -7.76
C PHE A 51 -11.92 1.76 -6.46
N GLU A 52 -12.93 1.73 -5.59
CA GLU A 52 -12.86 2.34 -4.25
C GLU A 52 -11.79 1.68 -3.37
N GLY A 53 -11.66 0.35 -3.42
CA GLY A 53 -10.61 -0.38 -2.71
C GLY A 53 -9.19 -0.05 -3.20
N LEU A 54 -9.01 0.13 -4.52
CA LEU A 54 -7.73 0.56 -5.11
C LEU A 54 -7.43 2.05 -4.88
N SER A 55 -8.46 2.85 -4.69
CA SER A 55 -8.35 4.26 -4.31
C SER A 55 -7.86 4.43 -2.85
N PHE A 56 -7.53 3.34 -2.16
CA PHE A 56 -6.86 3.41 -0.87
C PHE A 56 -5.57 4.24 -0.98
N PHE A 57 -5.56 5.36 -0.27
CA PHE A 57 -4.49 6.36 -0.29
C PHE A 57 -3.10 5.74 -0.15
N GLY A 58 -2.94 4.68 0.65
CA GLY A 58 -1.65 4.01 0.84
C GLY A 58 -1.10 3.33 -0.42
N LEU A 59 -1.95 2.74 -1.27
CA LEU A 59 -1.49 2.08 -2.50
C LEU A 59 -1.02 3.07 -3.56
N LEU A 60 -1.61 4.26 -3.57
CA LEU A 60 -1.19 5.38 -4.43
C LEU A 60 -0.01 6.15 -3.82
N ALA A 61 0.08 6.24 -2.51
CA ALA A 61 1.16 6.92 -1.81
C ALA A 61 2.51 6.23 -2.03
N LEU A 62 2.57 4.90 -2.08
CA LEU A 62 3.80 4.14 -2.28
C LEU A 62 4.53 4.49 -3.61
N PRO A 63 3.90 4.40 -4.79
CA PRO A 63 4.57 4.77 -6.05
C PRO A 63 4.90 6.26 -6.12
N LEU A 64 4.05 7.13 -5.57
CA LEU A 64 4.34 8.56 -5.49
C LEU A 64 5.54 8.85 -4.57
N PHE A 65 5.70 8.10 -3.48
CA PHE A 65 6.84 8.22 -2.58
C PHE A 65 8.13 7.75 -3.26
N ILE A 66 8.08 6.65 -4.01
CA ILE A 66 9.21 6.16 -4.81
C ILE A 66 9.59 7.22 -5.86
N MET A 67 8.63 7.72 -6.63
CA MET A 67 8.90 8.77 -7.63
C MET A 67 9.44 10.05 -7.01
N THR A 68 8.90 10.46 -5.86
CA THR A 68 9.39 11.66 -5.14
C THR A 68 10.80 11.44 -4.62
N GLY A 69 11.12 10.24 -4.11
CA GLY A 69 12.46 9.85 -3.69
C GLY A 69 13.46 9.91 -4.85
N ASP A 70 13.10 9.34 -6.00
CA ASP A 70 13.92 9.39 -7.22
C ASP A 70 14.11 10.83 -7.71
N LEU A 71 13.06 11.65 -7.67
CA LEU A 71 13.13 13.07 -8.03
C LEU A 71 14.07 13.84 -7.08
N ILE A 72 13.95 13.63 -5.77
CA ILE A 72 14.81 14.26 -4.76
C ILE A 72 16.28 13.87 -4.96
N ASN A 73 16.52 12.60 -5.29
CA ASN A 73 17.86 12.09 -5.58
C ASN A 73 18.43 12.68 -6.87
N ALA A 74 17.67 12.62 -7.97
CA ALA A 74 18.06 13.14 -9.27
C ALA A 74 18.27 14.66 -9.28
N ALA A 75 17.46 15.41 -8.53
CA ALA A 75 17.61 16.86 -8.36
C ALA A 75 18.77 17.24 -7.41
N GLY A 76 19.47 16.26 -6.82
CA GLY A 76 20.54 16.49 -5.85
C GLY A 76 20.08 17.14 -4.55
N ILE A 77 18.76 17.17 -4.29
CA ILE A 77 18.17 17.81 -3.10
C ILE A 77 18.64 17.07 -1.84
N ALA A 78 18.67 15.74 -1.86
CA ALA A 78 19.18 14.93 -0.74
C ALA A 78 20.62 15.32 -0.36
N LYS A 79 21.49 15.48 -1.35
CA LYS A 79 22.89 15.85 -1.12
C LYS A 79 23.02 17.28 -0.58
N ARG A 80 22.31 18.24 -1.19
CA ARG A 80 22.30 19.64 -0.72
C ARG A 80 21.77 19.77 0.71
N LEU A 81 20.75 18.99 1.06
CA LEU A 81 20.18 18.96 2.40
C LEU A 81 21.18 18.37 3.41
N SER A 82 21.89 17.31 3.03
CA SER A 82 22.98 16.73 3.82
C SER A 82 24.10 17.75 4.04
N ASP A 83 24.59 18.39 2.98
CA ASP A 83 25.67 19.39 3.07
C ASP A 83 25.27 20.58 3.96
N PHE A 84 24.01 21.02 3.87
CA PHE A 84 23.46 22.04 4.75
C PHE A 84 23.44 21.59 6.22
N ALA A 85 22.94 20.38 6.51
CA ALA A 85 22.93 19.83 7.86
C ALA A 85 24.36 19.72 8.44
N TYR A 86 25.34 19.28 7.63
CA TYR A 86 26.75 19.26 8.01
C TYR A 86 27.31 20.65 8.28
N SER A 87 26.93 21.68 7.53
CA SER A 87 27.38 23.05 7.80
C SER A 87 26.85 23.58 9.14
N CYS A 88 25.65 23.17 9.56
CA CYS A 88 25.03 23.60 10.81
C CYS A 88 25.46 22.79 12.02
N LEU A 89 25.74 21.49 11.85
CA LEU A 89 25.95 20.55 12.97
C LEU A 89 27.26 19.76 12.89
N GLY A 90 28.09 19.97 11.87
CA GLY A 90 29.31 19.18 11.64
C GLY A 90 30.37 19.30 12.74
N PHE A 91 30.28 20.31 13.61
CA PHE A 91 31.13 20.44 14.80
C PHE A 91 30.64 19.58 15.99
N VAL A 92 29.39 19.12 15.97
CA VAL A 92 28.84 18.21 16.97
C VAL A 92 29.23 16.79 16.57
N ARG A 93 29.99 16.10 17.42
CA ARG A 93 30.45 14.72 17.21
C ARG A 93 29.23 13.78 17.21
N GLY A 94 28.68 13.49 16.03
CA GLY A 94 27.60 12.53 15.84
C GLY A 94 28.10 11.09 15.68
N GLY A 95 27.28 10.10 16.07
CA GLY A 95 27.61 8.68 15.97
C GLY A 95 27.42 8.05 14.59
N LEU A 96 27.25 8.85 13.53
CA LEU A 96 26.91 8.36 12.19
C LEU A 96 28.11 7.97 11.31
N GLY A 97 29.35 8.08 11.80
CA GLY A 97 30.53 7.49 11.16
C GLY A 97 30.55 7.62 9.63
N MET A 98 30.47 8.86 9.13
CA MET A 98 30.68 9.18 7.71
C MET A 98 31.98 9.98 7.57
#